data_AF-A0A352XXW0-F1
#
_entry.id   AF-A0A352XXW0-F1
#
_cell.length_a   1.000
_cell.length_b   1.000
_cell.length_c   1.000
_cell.angle_alpha   90.00
_cell.angle_beta   90.00
_cell.angle_gamma   90.00
#
_symmetry.space_group_name_H-M   'P 1'
#
loop_
_entity.id
_entity.type
_entity.pdbx_description
1 polymer ?
#
loop_
_entity_poly.entity_id
_entity_poly.type
_entity_poly.pdbx_seq_one_letter_code
_entity_poly.pdbx_strand_id
1 'polypeptide(L)' 'KLAPEIETFCLLTNLEQLFISSSLLKEVARLGGDVTDMLPTVVMKALQHKLRP' A
#
# COMPACT_ATOMS: atom_id res chain seq x y z
N LYS A 1 5.11 1.45 30.28
CA LYS A 1 4.93 2.28 29.07
C LYS A 1 6.20 2.12 28.22
N LEU A 2 6.08 1.93 26.91
CA LEU A 2 7.22 1.53 26.04
C LEU A 2 8.24 2.65 25.78
N ALA A 3 7.79 3.89 25.51
CA ALA A 3 8.66 5.05 25.29
C ALA A 3 7.90 6.35 25.62
N PRO A 4 7.97 6.87 26.87
CA PRO A 4 7.20 8.04 27.32
C PRO A 4 7.64 9.38 26.70
N GLU A 5 8.84 9.45 26.14
CA GLU A 5 9.41 10.63 25.47
C GLU A 5 8.97 10.78 24.00
N ILE A 6 8.32 9.76 23.44
CA ILE A 6 7.89 9.76 22.04
C ILE A 6 6.45 10.29 21.94
N GLU A 7 6.28 11.31 21.10
CA GLU A 7 4.97 11.82 20.70
C GLU A 7 4.57 11.26 19.33
N THR A 8 3.32 10.78 19.22
CA THR A 8 2.76 10.27 17.96
C THR A 8 1.75 11.28 17.42
N PHE A 9 1.98 11.73 16.20
CA PHE A 9 1.04 12.58 15.46
C PHE A 9 0.25 11.74 14.45
N CYS A 10 -1.08 11.75 14.56
CA CYS A 10 -1.96 11.09 13.61
C CYS A 10 -2.43 12.09 12.55
N LEU A 11 -2.14 11.81 11.28
CA LEU A 11 -2.58 12.61 10.14
C LEU A 11 -3.64 11.86 9.34
N LEU A 12 -4.57 12.62 8.75
CA LEU A 12 -5.54 12.08 7.82
C LEU A 12 -4.94 12.07 6.41
N THR A 13 -5.19 11.00 5.67
CA THR A 13 -4.89 10.97 4.23
C THR A 13 -5.88 11.84 3.47
N ASN A 14 -5.53 12.24 2.25
CA ASN A 14 -6.48 12.90 1.35
C ASN A 14 -7.63 11.94 0.96
N LEU A 15 -8.74 12.51 0.51
CA LEU A 15 -9.95 11.75 0.17
C LEU A 15 -9.71 10.77 -0.98
N GLU A 16 -8.89 11.14 -1.95
CA GLU A 16 -8.58 10.35 -3.15
C GLU A 16 -7.84 9.05 -2.82
N GLN A 17 -7.11 8.98 -1.70
CA GLN A 17 -6.32 7.82 -1.30
C GLN A 17 -6.89 7.07 -0.09
N LEU A 18 -8.06 7.46 0.42
CA LEU A 18 -8.68 6.85 1.61
C LEU A 18 -8.91 5.33 1.49
N PHE A 19 -9.11 4.82 0.28
CA PHE A 19 -9.42 3.40 0.04
C PHE A 19 -8.16 2.54 -0.24
N ILE A 20 -6.97 3.15 -0.30
CA ILE A 20 -5.75 2.42 -0.64
C ILE A 20 -5.25 1.64 0.57
N SER A 21 -5.23 0.30 0.46
CA SER A 21 -4.57 -0.56 1.44
C SER A 21 -3.64 -1.56 0.75
N SER A 22 -2.46 -1.78 1.36
CA SER A 22 -1.47 -2.73 0.83
C SER A 22 -2.03 -4.15 0.73
N SER A 23 -2.84 -4.58 1.70
CA SER A 23 -3.42 -5.93 1.70
C SER A 23 -4.36 -6.13 0.53
N LEU A 24 -5.28 -5.19 0.30
CA LEU A 24 -6.23 -5.24 -0.80
C LEU A 24 -5.53 -5.23 -2.16
N LEU A 25 -4.59 -4.30 -2.38
CA LEU A 25 -3.87 -4.21 -3.66
C LEU A 25 -3.07 -5.50 -3.96
N LYS A 26 -2.42 -6.08 -2.94
CA LYS A 26 -1.70 -7.34 -3.09
C LYS A 26 -2.63 -8.51 -3.40
N GLU A 27 -3.84 -8.52 -2.87
CA GLU A 27 -4.83 -9.56 -3.13
C GLU A 27 -5.35 -9.47 -4.56
N VAL A 28 -5.78 -8.28 -4.99
CA VAL A 28 -6.23 -8.01 -6.37
C VAL A 28 -5.13 -8.40 -7.37
N ALA A 29 -3.88 -7.99 -7.14
CA ALA A 29 -2.76 -8.32 -8.02
C ALA A 29 -2.47 -9.83 -8.09
N ARG A 30 -2.61 -10.58 -6.97
CA ARG A 30 -2.46 -12.04 -6.97
C ARG A 30 -3.54 -12.76 -7.77
N LEU A 31 -4.74 -12.19 -7.79
CA LEU A 31 -5.87 -12.72 -8.54
C LEU A 31 -5.85 -12.28 -10.03
N GLY A 32 -4.80 -11.59 -10.46
CA GLY A 32 -4.62 -11.12 -11.84
C GLY A 32 -5.35 -9.82 -12.16
N GLY A 33 -5.88 -9.11 -11.17
CA GLY A 33 -6.46 -7.78 -11.35
C GLY A 33 -5.41 -6.70 -11.56
N ASP A 34 -5.75 -5.68 -12.34
CA ASP A 34 -4.90 -4.51 -12.56
C ASP A 34 -5.00 -3.52 -11.38
N VAL A 35 -3.84 -3.03 -10.96
CA VAL A 35 -3.68 -2.08 -9.85
C VAL A 35 -2.74 -0.92 -10.22
N THR A 36 -2.43 -0.75 -11.51
CA THR A 36 -1.42 0.19 -12.01
C THR A 36 -1.70 1.64 -11.64
N ASP A 37 -2.96 2.05 -11.66
CA ASP A 37 -3.36 3.44 -11.33
C ASP A 37 -3.35 3.74 -9.82
N MET A 38 -3.20 2.71 -8.98
CA MET A 38 -3.28 2.82 -7.52
C MET A 38 -1.92 2.92 -6.84
N LEU A 39 -0.83 2.88 -7.61
CA LEU A 39 0.52 2.84 -7.06
C LEU A 39 1.60 3.38 -8.02
N PRO A 40 2.72 3.90 -7.50
CA PRO A 40 3.83 4.35 -8.34
C PRO A 40 4.43 3.21 -9.17
N THR A 41 4.92 3.53 -10.38
CA THR A 41 5.49 2.55 -11.32
C THR A 41 6.62 1.70 -10.73
N VAL A 42 7.44 2.27 -9.83
CA VAL A 42 8.51 1.51 -9.14
C VAL A 42 7.95 0.40 -8.25
N VAL A 43 6.82 0.64 -7.60
CA VAL A 43 6.13 -0.34 -6.75
C VAL A 43 5.50 -1.42 -7.61
N MET A 44 4.96 -1.08 -8.79
CA MET A 44 4.40 -2.06 -9.72
C MET A 44 5.44 -3.10 -10.13
N LYS A 45 6.63 -2.63 -10.53
CA LYS A 45 7.75 -3.51 -10.91
C LYS A 45 8.15 -4.45 -9.76
N ALA A 46 8.24 -3.92 -8.55
CA ALA A 46 8.56 -4.72 -7.36
C ALA A 46 7.47 -5.74 -7.03
N LEU A 47 6.19 -5.35 -7.16
CA LEU A 47 5.05 -6.22 -6.92
C LEU A 47 5.01 -7.37 -7.93
N GLN A 48 5.18 -7.08 -9.22
CA GLN A 48 5.26 -8.10 -10.28
C GLN A 48 6.41 -9.08 -10.03
N HIS A 49 7.59 -8.59 -9.64
CA HIS A 49 8.71 -9.46 -9.30
C HIS A 49 8.40 -10.38 -8.10
N LYS A 50 7.70 -9.85 -7.10
CA LYS A 50 7.32 -10.58 -5.88
C LYS A 50 6.22 -11.63 -6.11
N LEU A 51 5.35 -11.43 -7.09
CA LEU A 51 4.20 -12.29 -7.39
C LEU A 51 4.44 -13.27 -8.55
N ARG A 52 5.65 -13.29 -9.13
CA ARG A 52 6.04 -14.33 -10.09
C ARG A 52 5.94 -15.72 -9.43
N PRO A 53 5.45 -16.75 -10.15
CA PRO A 53 5.44 -18.12 -9.67
C PRO A 53 6.86 -18.66 -9.43
#